data_AF-A0A242A5M2-F1
#
_entry.id   AF-A0A242A5M2-F1
#
_cell.length_a   1.000
_cell.length_b   1.000
_cell.length_c   1.000
_cell.angle_alpha   90.00
_cell.angle_beta   90.00
_cell.angle_gamma   90.00
#
_symmetry.space_group_name_H-M   'P 1'
#
loop_
_entity.id
_entity.type
_entity.pdbx_description
1 polymer ?
#
loop_
_entity_poly.entity_id
_entity_poly.type
_entity_poly.pdbx_seq_one_letter_code
_entity_poly.pdbx_strand_id
1 'polypeptide(L)' 'MEIIDVPVSASKHAIRVYSKEKTLCDIVKKKNVVEQEVINKAFKRYLSSKERDVGKLIQVAKEMRAEKQVRTIVEVLI' A
#
# COMPACT_ATOMS: atom_id res chain seq x y z
N MET A 1 -14.14 -1.03 2.32
CA MET A 1 -13.69 0.37 2.22
C MET A 1 -13.25 0.81 3.61
N GLU A 2 -12.05 0.40 4.05
CA GLU A 2 -11.51 0.83 5.34
C GLU A 2 -10.86 2.21 5.14
N ILE A 3 -11.53 3.24 5.65
CA ILE A 3 -11.04 4.62 5.71
C ILE A 3 -10.61 4.80 7.17
N ILE A 4 -9.33 5.09 7.40
CA ILE A 4 -8.83 5.35 8.76
C ILE A 4 -8.87 6.88 8.94
N ASP A 5 -9.74 7.35 9.83
CA ASP A 5 -9.78 8.73 10.29
C ASP A 5 -8.60 8.98 11.24
N VAL A 6 -7.56 9.66 10.76
CA VAL A 6 -6.51 10.17 11.67
C VAL A 6 -6.91 11.55 12.17
N PRO A 7 -6.98 11.76 13.50
CA PRO A 7 -7.27 13.08 14.05
C PRO A 7 -6.05 13.98 13.89
N VAL A 8 -6.18 15.03 13.09
CA VAL A 8 -5.16 16.08 12.99
C VAL A 8 -5.38 17.04 14.15
N SER A 9 -4.38 17.15 15.03
CA SER A 9 -4.40 17.86 16.33
C SER A 9 -4.68 19.39 16.28
N ALA A 10 -5.13 19.95 15.15
CA ALA A 10 -5.34 21.39 14.99
C ALA A 10 -6.61 21.81 14.21
N SER A 11 -7.50 20.89 13.79
CA SER A 11 -8.78 21.28 13.17
C SER A 11 -9.83 20.16 13.16
N LYS A 12 -11.11 20.53 13.23
CA LYS A 12 -12.31 19.64 13.22
C LYS A 12 -12.54 18.90 11.88
N HIS A 13 -11.52 18.72 11.05
CA HIS A 13 -11.64 18.04 9.76
C HIS A 13 -10.99 16.66 9.83
N ALA A 14 -11.81 15.62 9.68
CA ALA A 14 -11.34 14.27 9.51
C ALA A 14 -10.72 14.13 8.10
N ILE A 15 -9.40 13.92 8.03
CA ILE A 15 -8.72 13.69 6.76
C ILE A 15 -8.80 12.19 6.47
N ARG A 16 -9.41 11.85 5.34
CA ARG A 16 -9.43 10.46 4.85
C ARG A 16 -8.01 10.08 4.46
N VAL A 17 -7.34 9.32 5.32
CA VAL A 17 -6.02 8.80 5.00
C VAL A 17 -6.14 7.42 4.37
N TYR A 18 -5.39 7.25 3.29
CA TYR A 18 -5.30 5.98 2.58
C TYR A 18 -4.63 4.95 3.47
N SER A 19 -5.21 3.75 3.58
CA SER A 19 -4.56 2.62 4.24
C SER A 19 -3.22 2.32 3.57
N LYS A 20 -2.27 1.82 4.35
CA LYS A 20 -0.88 1.54 3.90
C LYS A 20 -0.88 0.68 2.63
N GLU A 21 -1.80 -0.27 2.54
CA GLU A 21 -2.03 -1.19 1.43
C GLU A 21 -2.42 -0.46 0.15
N LYS A 22 -3.32 0.53 0.26
CA LYS A 22 -3.81 1.29 -0.88
C LYS A 22 -2.71 2.20 -1.44
N THR A 23 -1.91 2.80 -0.56
CA THR A 23 -0.72 3.56 -0.97
C THR A 23 0.28 2.69 -1.72
N LEU A 24 0.54 1.46 -1.24
CA LEU A 24 1.42 0.50 -1.92
C LEU A 24 0.88 0.06 -3.28
N CYS A 25 -0.43 -0.19 -3.38
CA CYS A 25 -1.04 -0.53 -4.66
C CYS A 25 -1.00 0.66 -5.64
N ASP A 26 -1.11 1.89 -5.16
CA ASP A 26 -1.09 3.10 -6.00
C ASP A 26 0.30 3.36 -6.61
N ILE A 27 1.38 3.22 -5.82
CA ILE A 27 2.76 3.33 -6.34
C ILE A 27 3.09 2.25 -7.37
N VAL A 28 2.57 1.03 -7.18
CA VAL A 28 2.71 -0.08 -8.14
C VAL A 28 1.93 0.19 -9.42
N LYS A 29 0.82 0.92 -9.34
CA LYS A 29 0.06 1.34 -10.53
C LYS A 29 0.77 2.44 -11.31
N LYS A 30 1.53 3.30 -10.62
CA LYS A 30 2.35 4.38 -11.21
C LYS A 30 3.79 3.97 -11.52
N LYS A 31 4.02 2.71 -11.92
CA LYS A 31 5.33 2.15 -12.29
C LYS A 31 6.11 2.92 -13.37
N ASN A 32 5.43 3.72 -14.20
CA ASN A 32 6.09 4.58 -15.19
C ASN A 32 6.69 5.86 -14.60
N VAL A 33 6.30 6.23 -13.37
CA VAL A 33 6.76 7.45 -12.68
C VAL A 33 7.71 7.10 -11.54
N VAL A 34 7.52 5.94 -10.91
CA VAL A 34 8.29 5.50 -9.74
C VAL A 34 9.24 4.38 -10.13
N GLU A 35 10.52 4.55 -9.81
CA GLU A 35 11.55 3.54 -10.04
C GLU A 35 11.26 2.23 -9.28
N GLN A 36 11.60 1.09 -9.90
CA GLN A 36 11.39 -0.23 -9.30
C GLN A 36 12.08 -0.40 -7.94
N GLU A 37 13.26 0.22 -7.74
CA GLU A 37 13.97 0.14 -6.48
C GLU A 37 13.19 0.79 -5.33
N VAL A 38 12.55 1.93 -5.58
CA VAL A 38 11.72 2.64 -4.60
C VAL A 38 10.49 1.80 -4.24
N ILE A 39 9.86 1.18 -5.23
CA ILE A 39 8.74 0.26 -5.01
C ILE A 39 9.19 -0.90 -4.12
N ASN A 40 10.31 -1.55 -4.46
CA ASN A 40 10.84 -2.67 -3.67
C ASN A 40 11.19 -2.26 -2.23
N LYS A 41 11.78 -1.08 -2.02
CA LYS A 41 12.04 -0.55 -0.68
C LYS A 41 10.76 -0.32 0.11
N ALA A 42 9.72 0.23 -0.50
CA ALA A 42 8.43 0.46 0.13
C ALA A 42 7.77 -0.86 0.55
N PHE A 43 7.78 -1.86 -0.34
CA PHE A 43 7.26 -3.19 -0.06
C PHE A 43 8.07 -3.92 1.01
N LYS A 44 9.41 -3.90 0.95
CA LYS A 44 10.27 -4.44 2.02
C LYS A 44 9.94 -3.81 3.36
N ARG A 45 9.81 -2.47 3.42
CA ARG A 45 9.46 -1.76 4.65
C ARG A 45 8.11 -2.19 5.20
N TYR A 46 7.11 -2.38 4.33
CA TYR A 46 5.80 -2.87 4.73
C TYR A 46 5.85 -4.32 5.22
N LEU A 47 6.52 -5.21 4.49
CA LEU A 47 6.68 -6.62 4.87
C LEU A 47 7.51 -6.81 6.16
N SER A 48 8.42 -5.88 6.47
CA SER A 48 9.15 -5.88 7.74
C SER A 48 8.35 -5.26 8.91
N SER A 49 7.20 -4.64 8.65
CA SER A 49 6.36 -4.06 9.70
C SER A 49 5.59 -5.14 10.47
N LYS A 50 5.39 -4.93 11.77
CA LYS A 50 4.54 -5.79 12.60
C LYS A 50 3.05 -5.68 12.25
N GLU A 51 2.65 -4.59 11.62
CA GLU A 51 1.27 -4.33 11.19
C GLU A 51 1.01 -4.80 9.75
N ARG A 52 1.86 -5.67 9.19
CA ARG A 52 1.69 -6.14 7.81
C ARG A 52 0.46 -7.06 7.73
N ASP A 53 -0.40 -6.80 6.75
CA ASP A 53 -1.52 -7.67 6.42
C ASP A 53 -1.49 -7.95 4.91
N VAL A 54 -0.82 -9.05 4.55
CA VAL A 54 -0.70 -9.48 3.15
C VAL A 54 -2.07 -9.85 2.58
N GLY A 55 -2.99 -10.36 3.41
CA GLY A 55 -4.35 -10.69 3.00
C GLY A 55 -5.11 -9.45 2.54
N LYS A 56 -5.11 -8.39 3.37
CA LYS A 56 -5.69 -7.09 3.00
C LYS A 56 -4.98 -6.48 1.79
N LEU A 57 -3.65 -6.55 1.71
CA LEU A 57 -2.89 -6.01 0.58
C LEU A 57 -3.33 -6.65 -0.74
N ILE A 58 -3.47 -7.97 -0.79
CA ILE A 58 -3.92 -8.69 -1.99
C ILE A 58 -5.38 -8.37 -2.32
N GLN A 59 -6.26 -8.28 -1.31
CA GLN A 59 -7.66 -7.90 -1.52
C GLN A 59 -7.78 -6.49 -2.14
N VAL A 60 -7.07 -5.51 -1.58
CA VAL A 60 -7.02 -4.14 -2.11
C VAL A 60 -6.39 -4.12 -3.51
N ALA A 61 -5.33 -4.89 -3.74
CA ALA A 61 -4.71 -4.99 -5.06
C ALA A 61 -5.66 -5.58 -6.10
N LYS A 62 -6.51 -6.54 -5.72
CA LYS A 62 -7.53 -7.13 -6.57
C LYS A 62 -8.60 -6.11 -6.96
N GLU A 63 -9.11 -5.35 -5.99
CA GLU A 63 -10.03 -4.23 -6.24
C GLU A 63 -9.41 -3.17 -7.17
N MET A 64 -8.11 -2.93 -7.05
CA MET A 64 -7.37 -1.94 -7.86
C MET A 64 -6.87 -2.46 -9.23
N ARG A 65 -7.11 -3.75 -9.55
CA ARG A 65 -6.56 -4.47 -10.72
C ARG A 65 -5.03 -4.49 -10.79
N ALA A 66 -4.36 -4.42 -9.64
CA ALA A 66 -2.91 -4.47 -9.50
C ALA A 66 -2.41 -5.80 -8.88
N GLU A 67 -3.30 -6.76 -8.62
CA GLU A 67 -2.99 -8.03 -7.93
C GLU A 67 -1.76 -8.74 -8.49
N LYS A 68 -1.70 -8.96 -9.81
CA LYS A 68 -0.58 -9.68 -10.45
C LYS A 68 0.76 -9.01 -10.14
N GLN A 69 0.80 -7.69 -10.18
CA GLN A 69 2.03 -6.92 -9.95
C GLN A 69 2.45 -6.95 -8.48
N VAL A 70 1.48 -6.79 -7.58
CA VAL A 70 1.69 -6.85 -6.13
C VAL A 70 2.17 -8.25 -5.72
N ARG A 71 1.54 -9.30 -6.25
CA ARG A 71 1.91 -10.69 -5.99
C ARG A 71 3.35 -10.99 -6.42
N THR A 72 3.75 -10.60 -7.62
CA THR A 72 5.14 -10.77 -8.09
C THR A 72 6.14 -10.08 -7.17
N ILE A 73 5.85 -8.85 -6.72
CA ILE A 73 6.76 -8.12 -5.82
C ILE A 73 6.85 -8.85 -4.46
N VAL A 74 5.72 -9.28 -3.90
CA VAL A 74 5.70 -9.99 -2.61
C VAL A 74 6.42 -11.34 -2.71
N GLU A 75 6.22 -12.10 -3.80
CA GLU A 75 6.90 -13.39 -4.04
C GLU A 75 8.43 -13.26 -4.16
N VAL A 76 8.92 -12.15 -4.71
CA VAL A 76 10.36 -11.87 -4.84
C VAL A 76 10.99 -11.39 -3.52
N LEU A 77 10.18 -10.86 -2.61
CA LEU A 77 10.65 -10.22 -1.37
C LEU A 77 10.47 -11.10 -0.12
N ILE A 78 9.74 -12.21 -0.23
CA ILE A 78 9.54 -13.23 0.81
C ILE A 78 10.69 -14.24 0.79
#